data_AF-A0A553N609-F1
#
_entry.id   AF-A0A553N609-F1
#
_cell.length_a   1.000
_cell.length_b   1.000
_cell.length_c   1.000
_cell.angle_alpha   90.00
_cell.angle_beta   90.00
_cell.angle_gamma   90.00
#
_symmetry.space_group_name_H-M   'P 1'
#
loop_
_entity.id
_entity.type
_entity.pdbx_description
1 polymer ?
#
loop_
_entity_poly.entity_id
_entity_poly.type
_entity_poly.pdbx_seq_one_letter_code
_entity_poly.pdbx_strand_id
1 'polypeptide(L)'
;MHPATAKWYDRRDFVFIEFLVEDSKDVKVNFEKSKFAFSCLSGTDNEKYSNEIDLFETIDQELNWLSVDFNNWKDWEDDSDEELSNYDRFSEMMGDMGGEDELPDLDGADDESADSDDEKMPDLE
;
A
#
# COMPACT_ATOMS: atom_id res chain seq x y z
N MET A 1 30.04 5.21 13.50
CA MET A 1 28.76 4.70 14.02
C MET A 1 27.86 5.90 14.10
N HIS A 2 26.88 5.95 13.23
CA HIS A 2 25.96 7.06 13.08
C HIS A 2 24.52 6.52 13.12
N PRO A 3 23.56 7.34 13.55
CA PRO A 3 22.17 6.92 13.56
C PRO A 3 21.66 6.72 12.14
N ALA A 4 20.90 5.66 11.92
CA ALA A 4 20.11 5.49 10.71
C ALA A 4 18.93 6.45 10.75
N THR A 5 18.55 6.96 9.59
CA THR A 5 17.28 7.70 9.48
C THR A 5 16.14 6.70 9.65
N ALA A 6 15.11 7.09 10.40
CA ALA A 6 13.97 6.21 10.65
C ALA A 6 12.64 6.94 10.45
N LYS A 7 11.63 6.19 10.02
CA LYS A 7 10.23 6.59 10.00
C LYS A 7 9.46 5.73 10.98
N TRP A 8 8.38 6.24 11.55
CA TRP A 8 7.54 5.47 12.45
C TRP A 8 6.08 5.89 12.35
N TYR A 9 5.19 4.96 12.72
CA TYR A 9 3.77 5.19 12.82
C TYR A 9 3.14 4.20 13.81
N ASP A 10 2.01 4.57 14.40
CA ASP A 10 1.26 3.75 15.34
C ASP A 10 -0.02 3.14 14.71
N ARG A 11 -0.46 2.07 15.34
CA ARG A 11 -1.73 1.37 15.15
C ARG A 11 -2.29 1.06 16.54
N ARG A 12 -3.52 0.54 16.59
CA ARG A 12 -4.25 0.29 17.85
C ARG A 12 -3.39 -0.44 18.90
N ASP A 13 -2.65 -1.46 18.50
CA ASP A 13 -1.90 -2.33 19.41
C ASP A 13 -0.39 -2.41 19.08
N PHE A 14 0.09 -1.66 18.07
CA PHE A 14 1.46 -1.79 17.57
C PHE A 14 2.05 -0.45 17.13
N VAL A 15 3.37 -0.31 17.30
CA VAL A 15 4.15 0.79 16.71
C VAL A 15 5.15 0.18 15.75
N PHE A 16 5.21 0.73 14.55
CA PHE A 16 6.13 0.33 13.50
C PHE A 16 7.24 1.36 13.37
N ILE A 17 8.49 0.89 13.31
CA ILE A 17 9.67 1.73 13.10
C ILE A 17 10.47 1.13 11.94
N GLU A 18 10.72 1.92 10.92
CA GLU A 18 11.45 1.54 9.71
C GLU A 18 12.78 2.29 9.67
N PHE A 19 13.90 1.56 9.63
CA PHE A 19 15.24 2.13 9.49
C PHE A 19 15.66 2.11 8.01
N LEU A 20 15.94 3.29 7.46
CA LEU A 20 16.35 3.48 6.06
C LEU A 20 17.85 3.22 5.92
N VAL A 21 18.23 1.95 5.78
CA VAL A 21 19.61 1.52 5.57
C VAL A 21 19.70 0.61 4.35
N GLU A 22 20.36 1.08 3.29
CA GLU A 22 20.60 0.30 2.07
C GLU A 22 21.58 -0.85 2.33
N ASP A 23 21.39 -1.97 1.62
CA ASP A 23 22.22 -3.18 1.69
C ASP A 23 22.56 -3.61 3.13
N SER A 24 21.56 -3.58 4.01
CA SER A 24 21.75 -3.86 5.42
C SER A 24 22.15 -5.33 5.67
N LYS A 25 23.17 -5.53 6.52
CA LYS A 25 23.72 -6.82 6.91
C LYS A 25 23.89 -6.88 8.42
N ASP A 26 23.92 -8.09 8.99
CA ASP A 26 24.12 -8.33 10.42
C ASP A 26 23.16 -7.51 11.30
N VAL A 27 21.90 -7.41 10.88
CA VAL A 27 20.87 -6.66 11.61
C VAL A 27 20.66 -7.27 13.00
N LYS A 28 20.76 -6.43 14.02
CA LYS A 28 20.54 -6.78 15.42
C LYS A 28 19.57 -5.80 16.04
N VAL A 29 18.55 -6.37 16.66
CA VAL A 29 17.42 -5.67 17.27
C VAL A 29 17.33 -6.21 18.69
N ASN A 30 17.46 -5.34 19.68
CA ASN A 30 17.36 -5.68 21.09
C ASN A 30 16.23 -4.89 21.74
N PHE A 31 15.25 -5.60 22.30
CA PHE A 31 14.12 -5.02 23.00
C PHE A 31 14.31 -5.14 24.51
N GLU A 32 14.31 -4.00 25.18
CA GLU A 32 14.14 -3.86 26.62
C GLU A 32 12.69 -3.44 26.91
N LYS A 33 12.25 -3.53 28.16
CA LYS A 33 10.87 -3.17 28.52
C LYS A 33 10.51 -1.74 28.12
N SER A 34 11.42 -0.80 28.27
CA SER A 34 11.18 0.63 28.03
C SER A 34 12.16 1.24 27.03
N LYS A 35 12.85 0.40 26.25
CA LYS A 35 13.93 0.84 25.38
C LYS A 35 14.14 -0.15 24.26
N PHE A 36 14.56 0.35 23.12
CA PHE A 36 14.85 -0.45 21.95
C PHE A 36 16.18 0.00 21.34
N ALA A 37 17.00 -0.97 20.94
CA ALA A 37 18.26 -0.73 20.25
C ALA A 37 18.33 -1.48 18.92
N PHE A 38 18.63 -0.74 17.86
CA PHE A 38 18.90 -1.24 16.52
C PHE A 38 20.39 -1.07 16.19
N SER A 39 20.95 -2.05 15.49
CA SER A 39 22.26 -1.89 14.84
C SER A 39 22.37 -2.78 13.60
N CYS A 40 23.12 -2.33 12.61
CA CYS A 40 23.44 -3.11 11.42
C CYS A 40 24.73 -2.60 10.75
N LEU A 41 25.19 -3.35 9.75
CA LEU A 41 26.20 -2.94 8.79
C LEU A 41 25.53 -2.57 7.48
N SER A 42 26.11 -1.64 6.72
CA SER A 42 25.63 -1.25 5.39
C SER A 42 26.74 -1.31 4.35
N GLY A 43 26.38 -1.70 3.13
CA GLY A 43 27.23 -1.66 1.94
C GLY A 43 28.41 -2.64 1.95
N THR A 44 29.40 -2.37 1.10
CA THR A 44 30.67 -3.12 1.03
C THR A 44 31.70 -2.65 2.04
N ASP A 45 31.59 -1.40 2.47
CA ASP A 45 32.52 -0.76 3.42
C ASP A 45 32.16 -1.08 4.88
N ASN A 46 31.08 -1.85 5.10
CA ASN A 46 30.58 -2.27 6.41
C ASN A 46 30.37 -1.07 7.36
N GLU A 47 29.72 -0.02 6.85
CA GLU A 47 29.40 1.15 7.65
C GLU A 47 28.44 0.75 8.78
N LYS A 48 28.76 1.19 10.00
CA LYS A 48 28.01 0.81 11.20
C LYS A 48 26.91 1.81 11.50
N TYR A 49 25.67 1.33 11.48
CA TYR A 49 24.50 2.07 11.91
C TYR A 49 24.04 1.59 13.28
N SER A 50 23.61 2.52 14.12
CA SER A 50 22.99 2.16 15.40
C SER A 50 22.10 3.26 15.93
N ASN A 51 20.94 2.85 16.42
CA ASN A 51 19.93 3.71 17.02
C ASN A 51 19.53 3.12 18.36
N GLU A 52 19.43 3.98 19.36
CA GLU A 52 19.00 3.63 20.70
C GLU A 52 17.87 4.58 21.06
N ILE A 53 16.71 4.02 21.40
CA ILE A 53 15.45 4.77 21.56
C ILE A 53 14.83 4.35 22.89
N ASP A 54 14.65 5.31 23.78
CA ASP A 54 13.82 5.14 24.97
C ASP A 54 12.35 5.22 24.55
N LEU A 55 11.58 4.20 24.93
CA LEU A 55 10.17 4.08 24.60
C LEU A 55 9.32 4.90 25.57
N PHE A 56 8.24 5.47 25.05
CA PHE A 56 7.31 6.26 25.86
C PHE A 56 6.59 5.43 26.92
N GLU A 57 6.26 4.18 26.58
CA GLU A 57 5.60 3.23 27.47
C GLU A 57 6.29 1.87 27.37
N THR A 58 6.03 0.99 28.36
CA THR A 58 6.65 -0.32 28.36
C THR A 58 6.02 -1.25 27.34
N ILE A 59 6.85 -1.97 26.60
CA ILE A 59 6.44 -2.98 25.62
C ILE A 59 6.57 -4.40 26.19
N ASP A 60 5.81 -5.32 25.59
CA ASP A 60 6.00 -6.75 25.78
C ASP A 60 7.15 -7.24 24.90
N GLN A 61 8.17 -7.82 25.54
CA GLN A 61 9.38 -8.32 24.88
C GLN A 61 9.16 -9.69 24.22
N GLU A 62 8.11 -10.42 24.61
CA GLU A 62 7.78 -11.78 24.13
C GLU A 62 6.82 -11.77 22.92
N LEU A 63 6.27 -10.61 22.56
CA LEU A 63 5.50 -10.38 21.32
C LEU A 63 6.41 -9.96 20.15
N ASN A 64 7.62 -10.51 20.09
CA ASN A 64 8.68 -10.19 19.14
C ASN A 64 8.56 -10.90 17.78
N TRP A 65 7.36 -11.34 17.38
CA TRP A 65 7.14 -12.08 16.12
C TRP A 65 7.20 -11.23 14.84
N LEU A 66 7.55 -9.95 14.93
CA LEU A 66 7.90 -9.13 13.75
C LEU A 66 9.39 -9.28 13.43
N SER A 67 9.75 -10.36 12.74
CA SER A 67 10.86 -10.29 11.78
C SER A 67 10.28 -9.93 10.43
N VAL A 68 10.75 -8.82 9.83
CA VAL A 68 10.48 -8.54 8.42
C VAL A 68 11.25 -9.58 7.59
N ASP A 69 10.54 -10.51 6.96
CA ASP A 69 11.12 -11.40 5.95
C ASP A 69 11.18 -10.64 4.62
N PHE A 70 12.35 -10.05 4.33
CA PHE A 70 12.59 -9.34 3.07
C PHE A 70 12.51 -10.25 1.84
N ASN A 71 12.59 -11.58 1.99
CA ASN A 71 12.35 -12.49 0.86
C ASN A 71 10.86 -12.64 0.52
N ASN A 72 9.98 -12.26 1.45
CA ASN A 72 8.53 -12.43 1.35
C ASN A 72 7.78 -11.09 1.49
N TRP A 73 8.51 -9.97 1.44
CA TRP A 73 7.92 -8.64 1.44
C TRP A 73 7.20 -8.42 0.10
N LYS A 74 5.87 -8.30 0.14
CA LYS A 74 5.06 -7.82 -0.98
C LYS A 74 5.12 -6.29 -1.08
N ASP A 75 5.68 -5.77 -2.16
CA ASP A 75 5.64 -4.33 -2.44
C ASP A 75 4.17 -3.92 -2.67
N TRP A 76 3.75 -2.81 -2.07
CA TRP A 76 2.36 -2.34 -2.18
C TRP A 76 2.09 -1.67 -3.53
N GLU A 77 3.13 -1.41 -4.33
CA GLU A 77 3.01 -0.88 -5.70
C GLU A 77 2.69 -1.95 -6.75
N ASP A 78 2.70 -3.25 -6.39
CA ASP A 78 2.44 -4.37 -7.32
C ASP A 78 0.95 -4.78 -7.41
N ASP A 79 0.04 -4.05 -6.75
CA ASP A 79 -1.41 -4.27 -6.89
C ASP A 79 -2.02 -3.48 -8.09
N SER A 80 -1.19 -2.91 -8.99
CA SER A 80 -1.68 -2.09 -10.11
C SER A 80 -1.58 -2.72 -11.51
N ASP A 81 -0.99 -3.91 -11.67
CA ASP A 81 -0.68 -4.45 -13.02
C ASP A 81 -1.52 -5.66 -13.47
N GLU A 82 -2.37 -6.24 -12.62
CA GLU A 82 -3.30 -7.33 -13.04
C GLU A 82 -4.66 -6.83 -13.58
N GLU A 83 -5.04 -5.57 -13.32
CA GLU A 83 -6.31 -4.98 -13.78
C GLU A 83 -6.32 -4.60 -15.28
N LEU A 84 -5.16 -4.61 -15.97
CA LEU A 84 -5.09 -4.32 -17.41
C LEU A 84 -5.53 -5.53 -18.26
N SER A 85 -5.33 -6.75 -17.76
CA SER A 85 -5.68 -7.98 -18.48
C SER A 85 -7.20 -8.21 -18.60
N ASN A 86 -7.98 -7.66 -17.66
CA ASN A 86 -9.43 -7.84 -17.63
C ASN A 86 -10.15 -6.89 -18.61
N TYR A 87 -9.57 -5.72 -18.86
CA TYR A 87 -10.10 -4.76 -19.84
C TYR A 87 -9.89 -5.22 -21.29
N ASP A 88 -8.73 -5.80 -21.61
CA ASP A 88 -8.44 -6.32 -22.95
C ASP A 88 -9.40 -7.47 -23.32
N ARG A 89 -9.68 -8.38 -22.37
CA ARG A 89 -10.61 -9.50 -22.57
C ARG A 89 -12.07 -9.06 -22.70
N PHE A 90 -12.47 -8.00 -22.00
CA PHE A 90 -13.80 -7.41 -22.12
C PHE A 90 -13.98 -6.65 -23.44
N SER A 91 -12.94 -5.93 -23.88
CA SER A 91 -12.91 -5.21 -25.15
C SER A 91 -12.97 -6.16 -26.35
N GLU A 92 -12.32 -7.33 -26.26
CA GLU A 92 -12.38 -8.38 -27.28
C GLU A 92 -13.79 -9.00 -27.38
N MET A 93 -14.49 -9.21 -26.26
CA MET A 93 -15.90 -9.65 -26.28
C MET A 93 -16.85 -8.62 -26.90
N MET A 94 -16.62 -7.32 -26.68
CA MET A 94 -17.44 -6.25 -27.26
C MET A 94 -17.14 -6.02 -28.75
N GLY A 95 -15.90 -6.28 -29.18
CA GLY A 95 -15.48 -6.17 -30.59
C GLY A 95 -16.09 -7.22 -31.50
N ASP A 96 -16.26 -8.46 -31.01
CA ASP A 96 -16.83 -9.58 -31.79
C ASP A 96 -18.37 -9.52 -31.91
N MET A 97 -19.05 -8.66 -31.14
CA MET A 97 -20.50 -8.54 -31.13
C MET A 97 -21.03 -7.33 -31.94
N GLY A 98 -20.14 -6.52 -32.51
CA GLY A 98 -20.44 -5.26 -33.21
C GLY A 98 -20.29 -5.32 -34.74
N GLY A 99 -20.56 -6.47 -35.34
CA GLY A 99 -20.52 -6.67 -36.79
C GLY A 99 -21.71 -6.02 -37.51
N GLU A 100 -21.39 -5.08 -38.40
CA GLU A 100 -21.96 -4.84 -39.73
C GLU A 100 -23.48 -4.57 -39.91
N ASP A 101 -23.76 -3.38 -40.45
CA ASP A 101 -24.76 -3.09 -41.48
C ASP A 101 -26.19 -3.65 -41.33
N GLU A 102 -27.08 -2.85 -40.73
CA GLU A 102 -28.34 -2.36 -41.34
C GLU A 102 -29.14 -1.60 -40.26
N LEU A 103 -29.11 -0.27 -40.33
CA LEU A 103 -30.04 0.57 -39.59
C LEU A 103 -31.43 0.39 -40.24
N PRO A 104 -32.46 -0.15 -39.54
CA PRO A 104 -33.82 -0.01 -40.02
C PRO A 104 -34.23 1.45 -39.83
N ASP A 105 -34.55 2.14 -40.93
CA ASP A 105 -35.29 3.40 -40.91
C ASP A 105 -36.64 3.14 -40.22
N LEU A 106 -36.71 3.35 -38.91
CA LEU A 106 -37.93 3.26 -38.13
C LEU A 106 -38.47 4.67 -37.83
N ASP A 107 -39.28 5.12 -38.77
CA ASP A 107 -40.24 6.20 -38.62
C ASP A 107 -41.13 6.01 -37.37
N GLY A 108 -41.24 7.05 -36.55
CA GLY A 108 -42.43 7.28 -35.74
C GLY A 108 -42.30 7.13 -34.22
N ALA A 109 -42.60 8.26 -33.55
CA ALA A 109 -43.28 8.42 -32.26
C ALA A 109 -42.44 8.69 -31.00
N ASP A 110 -42.70 9.88 -30.45
CA ASP A 110 -42.64 10.34 -29.05
C ASP A 110 -41.50 9.81 -28.17
N ASP A 111 -40.53 10.69 -27.89
CA ASP A 111 -39.80 10.63 -26.64
C ASP A 111 -40.01 11.95 -25.89
N GLU A 112 -40.97 11.89 -24.99
CA GLU A 112 -41.20 12.86 -23.91
C GLU A 112 -39.87 13.03 -23.16
N SER A 113 -39.33 14.24 -23.14
CA SER A 113 -38.15 14.58 -22.34
C SER A 113 -38.45 14.36 -20.86
N ALA A 114 -38.15 13.17 -20.35
CA ALA A 114 -38.12 12.87 -18.94
C ALA A 114 -36.76 13.35 -18.40
N ASP A 115 -36.74 14.58 -17.87
CA ASP A 115 -35.68 15.15 -17.05
C ASP A 115 -35.32 14.15 -15.93
N SER A 116 -34.21 13.44 -16.11
CA SER A 116 -33.68 12.47 -15.16
C SER A 116 -32.95 13.20 -14.03
N ASP A 117 -33.68 13.45 -12.96
CA ASP A 117 -33.21 13.37 -11.56
C ASP A 117 -32.11 14.37 -11.12
N ASP A 118 -32.45 15.66 -11.18
CA ASP A 118 -31.83 16.73 -10.39
C ASP A 118 -32.41 16.72 -8.95
N GLU A 119 -32.12 15.66 -8.18
CA GLU A 119 -32.41 15.65 -6.74
C GLU A 119 -31.33 16.45 -5.97
N LYS A 120 -31.73 17.67 -5.62
CA LYS A 120 -31.00 18.67 -4.84
C LYS A 120 -30.45 18.12 -3.53
N MET A 121 -29.12 18.20 -3.35
CA MET A 121 -28.42 17.88 -2.11
C MET A 121 -29.06 18.60 -0.90
N PRO A 122 -29.30 17.92 0.24
CA PRO A 122 -29.81 18.57 1.44
C PRO A 122 -28.73 19.45 2.09
N ASP A 123 -29.11 20.67 2.48
CA ASP A 123 -28.23 21.60 3.18
C ASP A 123 -27.91 21.08 4.59
N LEU A 124 -26.62 21.15 4.96
CA LEU A 124 -26.12 20.83 6.30
C LEU A 124 -26.50 21.93 7.30
N GLU A 125 -27.24 21.56 8.36
CA GLU A 125 -27.29 22.29 9.65
C GLU A 125 -26.26 21.73 10.63
#